data_AF-M0B9C5-F1
#
_entry.id   AF-M0B9C5-F1
#
_cell.length_a   1.000
_cell.length_b   1.000
_cell.length_c   1.000
_cell.angle_alpha   90.00
_cell.angle_beta   90.00
_cell.angle_gamma   90.00
#
_symmetry.space_group_name_H-M   'P 1'
#
loop_
_entity.id
_entity.type
_entity.pdbx_description
1 polymer ?
#
loop_
_entity_poly.entity_id
_entity_poly.type
_entity_poly.pdbx_seq_one_letter_code
_entity_poly.pdbx_strand_id
1 'polypeptide(L)'
;METGEREEHAVNWRQTNAGVTLYEDENPDAWIRLEFEAGVDPAHRLYMICDDCGAVFAQRCKPGKSTICGDCGATFDHDSEY
;
A
#
# COMPACT_ATOMS: atom_id res chain seq x y z
N MET A 1 -28.10 -29.24 -18.53
CA MET A 1 -27.73 -27.88 -18.12
C MET A 1 -26.22 -27.84 -18.21
N GLU A 2 -25.72 -27.22 -19.26
CA GLU A 2 -24.29 -27.10 -19.54
C GLU A 2 -23.67 -26.16 -18.50
N THR A 3 -22.73 -26.68 -17.70
CA THR A 3 -21.85 -25.84 -16.88
C THR A 3 -20.91 -25.12 -17.83
N GLY A 4 -21.36 -23.99 -18.36
CA GLY A 4 -20.47 -23.06 -19.08
C GLY A 4 -19.32 -22.71 -18.16
N GLU A 5 -18.11 -23.07 -18.57
CA GLU A 5 -16.87 -22.58 -18.00
C GLU A 5 -16.99 -21.06 -17.93
N ARG A 6 -17.11 -20.50 -16.71
CA ARG A 6 -17.05 -19.06 -16.55
C ARG A 6 -15.63 -18.69 -16.92
N GLU A 7 -15.44 -18.13 -18.11
CA GLU A 7 -14.18 -17.50 -18.47
C GLU A 7 -13.80 -16.59 -17.30
N GLU A 8 -12.67 -16.89 -16.67
CA GLU A 8 -12.18 -16.12 -15.53
C GLU A 8 -11.81 -14.74 -16.07
N HIS A 9 -12.79 -13.83 -16.10
CA HIS A 9 -12.58 -12.46 -16.55
C HIS A 9 -11.55 -11.81 -15.62
N ALA A 10 -10.33 -11.71 -16.10
CA ALA A 10 -9.27 -10.99 -15.42
C ALA A 10 -9.68 -9.52 -15.31
N VAL A 11 -9.78 -9.00 -14.08
CA VAL A 11 -10.14 -7.61 -13.83
C VAL A 11 -8.90 -6.74 -14.03
N ASN A 12 -9.02 -5.69 -14.84
CA ASN A 12 -7.94 -4.72 -15.01
C ASN A 12 -7.71 -3.96 -13.70
N TRP A 13 -6.44 -3.73 -13.36
CA TRP A 13 -6.08 -3.05 -12.13
C TRP A 13 -4.83 -2.19 -12.27
N ARG A 14 -4.76 -1.14 -11.46
CA ARG A 14 -3.58 -0.28 -11.31
C ARG A 14 -3.38 0.12 -9.85
N GLN A 15 -2.12 0.29 -9.46
CA GLN A 15 -1.73 0.76 -8.13
C GLN A 15 -0.92 2.06 -8.24
N THR A 16 -1.09 2.93 -7.25
CA THR A 16 -0.28 4.13 -7.03
C THR A 16 0.07 4.23 -5.54
N ASN A 17 0.95 5.16 -5.17
CA ASN A 17 1.23 5.47 -3.76
C ASN A 17 0.01 5.91 -2.93
N ALA A 18 -1.10 6.28 -3.58
CA ALA A 18 -2.33 6.70 -2.91
C ALA A 18 -3.37 5.58 -2.78
N GLY A 19 -3.19 4.42 -3.43
CA GLY A 19 -4.18 3.35 -3.40
C GLY A 19 -4.21 2.45 -4.64
N VAL A 20 -5.28 1.66 -4.74
CA VAL A 20 -5.52 0.68 -5.83
C VAL A 20 -6.83 1.01 -6.54
N THR A 21 -6.85 0.87 -7.86
CA THR A 21 -8.06 0.98 -8.69
C THR A 21 -8.25 -0.28 -9.51
N LEU A 22 -9.41 -0.91 -9.37
CA LEU A 22 -9.92 -1.96 -10.26
C LEU A 22 -10.90 -1.30 -11.24
N TYR A 23 -10.81 -1.62 -12.52
CA TYR A 23 -11.62 -0.94 -13.56
C TYR A 23 -11.95 -1.87 -14.73
N GLU A 24 -12.90 -1.44 -15.56
CA GLU A 24 -13.24 -2.03 -16.85
C GLU A 24 -13.00 -0.99 -17.95
N ASP A 25 -12.25 -1.33 -19.01
CA ASP A 25 -11.88 -0.35 -20.05
C ASP A 25 -13.10 0.08 -20.88
N GLU A 26 -14.02 -0.86 -21.11
CA GLU A 26 -15.23 -0.62 -21.91
C GLU A 26 -16.37 0.01 -21.10
N ASN A 27 -16.23 0.12 -19.78
CA ASN A 27 -17.25 0.66 -18.90
C ASN A 27 -16.66 1.64 -17.86
N PRO A 28 -16.65 2.96 -18.16
CA PRO A 28 -16.01 3.96 -17.30
C PRO A 28 -16.69 4.16 -15.94
N ASP A 29 -17.91 3.65 -15.75
CA ASP A 29 -18.63 3.71 -14.47
C ASP A 29 -18.40 2.47 -13.58
N ALA A 30 -17.77 1.42 -14.12
CA ALA A 30 -17.52 0.16 -13.42
C ALA A 30 -16.10 0.11 -12.83
N TRP A 31 -15.86 0.86 -11.75
CA TRP A 31 -14.59 0.79 -11.02
C TRP A 31 -14.78 0.73 -9.51
N ILE A 32 -13.80 0.10 -8.85
CA ILE A 32 -13.63 0.12 -7.38
C ILE A 32 -12.32 0.83 -7.09
N ARG A 33 -12.37 1.83 -6.20
CA ARG A 33 -11.18 2.53 -5.72
C ARG A 33 -11.00 2.30 -4.23
N LEU A 34 -9.80 1.86 -3.89
CA LEU A 34 -9.33 1.75 -2.52
C LEU A 34 -8.26 2.82 -2.32
N GLU A 35 -8.42 3.67 -1.32
CA GLU A 35 -7.43 4.70 -0.99
C GLU A 35 -6.63 4.26 0.24
N PHE A 36 -5.32 4.43 0.18
CA PHE A 36 -4.47 4.27 1.35
C PHE A 36 -4.63 5.50 2.24
N GLU A 37 -5.50 5.38 3.24
CA GLU A 37 -5.52 6.31 4.34
C GLU A 37 -4.28 6.10 5.20
N ALA A 38 -3.56 7.19 5.46
CA ALA A 38 -2.50 7.15 6.45
C ALA A 38 -2.95 7.84 7.71
N GLY A 39 -2.47 7.29 8.82
CA GLY A 39 -3.07 7.50 10.12
C GLY A 39 -3.93 6.32 10.55
N VAL A 40 -3.52 5.09 10.22
CA VAL A 40 -4.13 3.87 10.76
C VAL A 40 -4.19 3.99 12.29
N ASP A 41 -5.33 3.57 12.86
CA ASP A 41 -5.55 3.48 14.30
C ASP A 41 -4.32 2.88 14.99
N PRO A 42 -3.85 3.43 16.13
CA PRO A 42 -2.69 2.92 16.86
C PRO A 42 -2.61 1.39 16.99
N ALA A 43 -3.76 0.71 17.13
CA ALA A 43 -3.85 -0.74 17.26
C ALA A 43 -3.56 -1.52 15.96
N HIS A 44 -3.60 -0.86 14.81
CA HIS A 44 -3.48 -1.46 13.47
C HIS A 44 -2.32 -0.86 12.64
N ARG A 45 -1.46 -0.02 13.24
CA ARG A 45 -0.34 0.62 12.54
C ARG A 45 0.66 -0.41 12.00
N LEU A 46 1.13 -0.17 10.79
CA LEU A 46 2.30 -0.86 10.25
C LEU A 46 3.50 -0.56 11.15
N TYR A 47 4.29 -1.59 11.46
CA TYR A 47 5.52 -1.45 12.21
C TYR A 47 6.69 -1.30 11.24
N MET A 48 7.59 -0.37 11.51
CA MET A 48 8.92 -0.36 10.92
C MET A 48 9.92 -0.99 11.88
N ILE A 49 10.88 -1.73 11.34
CA ILE A 49 12.02 -2.28 12.06
C ILE A 49 13.26 -1.54 11.54
N CYS A 50 14.08 -1.02 12.45
CA CYS A 50 15.36 -0.43 12.08
C CYS A 50 16.38 -1.54 11.79
N ASP A 51 16.96 -1.56 10.59
CA ASP A 51 17.94 -2.59 10.22
C ASP A 51 19.24 -2.51 11.04
N ASP A 52 19.61 -1.32 11.52
CA ASP A 52 20.86 -1.12 12.25
C ASP A 52 20.78 -1.54 13.72
N CYS A 53 19.68 -1.22 14.41
CA CYS A 53 19.54 -1.47 15.86
C CYS A 53 18.41 -2.45 16.22
N GLY A 54 17.61 -2.89 15.25
CA GLY A 54 16.49 -3.81 15.45
C GLY A 54 15.27 -3.19 16.15
N ALA A 55 15.29 -1.88 16.44
CA ALA A 55 14.19 -1.24 17.13
C ALA A 55 12.91 -1.22 16.28
N VAL A 56 11.78 -1.56 16.93
CA VAL A 56 10.46 -1.68 16.29
C VAL A 56 9.60 -0.48 16.67
N PHE A 57 9.11 0.26 15.68
CA PHE A 57 8.31 1.46 15.90
C PHE A 57 7.00 1.38 15.12
N ALA A 58 5.90 1.73 15.79
CA ALA A 58 4.64 1.96 15.09
C ALA A 58 4.82 3.16 14.16
N GLN A 59 4.56 2.97 12.87
CA GLN A 59 4.63 4.03 11.88
C GLN A 59 3.55 5.08 12.17
N ARG A 60 3.96 6.32 12.48
CA ARG A 60 3.06 7.42 12.90
C ARG A 60 2.62 8.34 11.76
N CYS A 61 3.31 8.28 10.62
CA CYS A 61 3.12 9.17 9.48
C CYS A 61 3.07 8.37 8.17
N LYS A 62 2.57 8.98 7.08
CA LYS A 62 2.75 8.44 5.72
C LYS A 62 4.23 8.10 5.49
N PRO A 63 4.55 6.99 4.81
CA PRO A 63 5.91 6.78 4.32
C PRO A 63 6.32 8.04 3.53
N GLY A 64 7.40 8.69 3.99
CA GLY A 64 8.02 9.81 3.29
C GLY A 64 9.22 9.31 2.46
N LYS A 65 9.95 10.25 1.86
CA LYS A 65 11.17 9.94 1.11
C LYS A 65 12.32 9.42 1.98
N SER A 66 12.26 9.68 3.29
CA SER A 66 13.25 9.20 4.23
C SER A 66 12.67 8.98 5.62
N THR A 67 13.35 8.19 6.43
CA THR A 67 13.04 7.89 7.83
C THR A 67 14.31 7.97 8.67
N ILE A 68 14.21 8.56 9.85
CA ILE A 68 15.29 8.55 10.85
C ILE A 68 14.84 7.68 12.03
N CYS A 69 15.68 6.73 12.44
CA CYS A 69 15.47 5.94 13.64
C CYS A 69 15.56 6.84 14.88
N GLY A 70 14.50 6.86 15.68
CA GLY A 70 14.47 7.66 16.91
C GLY A 70 15.38 7.16 18.03
N ASP A 71 15.90 5.93 17.91
CA ASP A 71 16.75 5.30 18.95
C ASP A 71 18.25 5.39 18.60
N CYS A 72 18.66 4.91 17.43
CA CYS A 72 20.07 4.92 17.02
C CYS A 72 20.45 6.07 16.07
N GLY A 73 19.48 6.83 15.54
CA GLY A 73 19.73 7.94 14.60
C GLY A 73 20.03 7.51 13.16
N ALA A 74 20.00 6.21 12.84
CA ALA A 74 20.19 5.72 11.47
C ALA A 74 19.15 6.35 10.52
N THR A 75 19.60 6.73 9.32
CA THR A 75 18.76 7.36 8.30
C THR A 75 18.60 6.41 7.13
N PHE A 76 17.36 6.23 6.70
CA PHE A 76 16.97 5.34 5.60
C PHE A 76 16.27 6.19 4.54
N ASP A 77 16.80 6.23 3.33
CA ASP A 77 16.10 6.78 2.17
C ASP A 77 15.21 5.71 1.55
N HIS A 78 13.95 6.05 1.30
CA HIS A 78 12.99 5.21 0.59
C HIS A 78 12.92 5.74 -0.83
N ASP A 79 13.52 5.02 -1.78
CA ASP A 79 13.45 5.40 -3.19
C ASP A 79 11.99 5.31 -3.64
N SER A 80 11.39 6.47 -3.93
CA SER A 80 10.00 6.57 -4.38
C SER A 80 9.94 6.33 -5.88
N GLU A 81 10.40 5.17 -6.32
CA GLU A 81 10.04 4.65 -7.63
C GLU A 81 8.73 3.86 -7.45
N TYR A 82 7.76 4.15 -8.30
CA TYR A 82 6.37 3.65 -8.37
C TYR A 82 5.29 4.54 -7.74
#